data_AF-A0A529RAE6-F1
#
_entry.id   AF-A0A529RAE6-F1
#
_cell.length_a   1.000
_cell.length_b   1.000
_cell.length_c   1.000
_cell.angle_alpha   90.00
_cell.angle_beta   90.00
_cell.angle_gamma   90.00
#
_symmetry.space_group_name_H-M   'P 1'
#
loop_
_entity.id
_entity.type
_entity.pdbx_description
1 polymer ?
#
loop_
_entity_poly.entity_id
_entity_poly.type
_entity_poly.pdbx_seq_one_letter_code
_entity_poly.pdbx_strand_id
1 'polypeptide(L)' 'QVPRMPGLGDIDWSRIFSGLYRAGYDGPVIIEHEDRRFEGTDEKVKRGFLLARDVLRPFVK' A
#
# COMPACT_ATOMS: atom_id res chain seq x y z
N GLN A 1 12.07 -2.12 12.84
CA GLN A 1 10.90 -1.40 12.29
C GLN A 1 9.65 -2.21 12.55
N VAL A 2 8.48 -1.58 12.76
CA VAL A 2 7.20 -2.28 12.83
C VAL A 2 6.51 -2.14 11.47
N PRO A 3 6.35 -3.22 10.68
CA PRO A 3 5.68 -3.14 9.38
C PRO A 3 4.23 -2.67 9.53
N ARG A 4 3.79 -1.82 8.60
CA ARG A 4 2.44 -1.27 8.57
C ARG A 4 1.89 -1.32 7.15
N MET A 5 0.63 -1.72 7.01
CA MET A 5 -0.08 -1.58 5.74
C MET A 5 -0.12 -0.11 5.28
N PRO A 6 -0.17 0.14 3.96
CA PRO A 6 -0.61 1.43 3.43
C PRO A 6 -1.87 1.93 4.14
N GLY A 7 -1.81 3.16 4.65
CA GLY A 7 -2.88 3.82 5.42
C GLY A 7 -2.81 3.64 6.94
N LEU A 8 -1.92 2.79 7.45
CA LEU A 8 -1.74 2.56 8.90
C LEU A 8 -0.32 2.88 9.39
N GLY A 9 0.47 3.58 8.57
CA GLY A 9 1.80 4.09 8.92
C GLY A 9 1.93 5.55 8.50
N ASP A 10 3.15 6.09 8.57
CA ASP A 10 3.39 7.53 8.48
C ASP A 10 3.76 8.03 7.07
N ILE A 11 3.57 7.19 6.04
CA ILE A 11 3.92 7.53 4.66
C ILE A 11 2.87 8.47 4.05
N ASP A 12 3.34 9.61 3.54
CA ASP A 12 2.57 10.48 2.64
C ASP A 12 2.56 9.89 1.22
N TRP A 13 1.51 9.15 0.91
CA TRP A 13 1.34 8.49 -0.40
C TRP A 13 1.22 9.49 -1.55
N SER A 14 0.61 10.66 -1.33
CA SER A 14 0.51 11.71 -2.35
C SER A 14 1.89 12.18 -2.79
N ARG A 15 2.82 12.34 -1.85
CA ARG A 15 4.21 12.71 -2.15
C ARG A 15 4.94 11.62 -2.95
N ILE A 16 4.75 10.34 -2.61
CA ILE A 16 5.37 9.22 -3.33
C ILE A 16 4.88 9.18 -4.78
N PHE A 17 3.56 9.18 -5.00
CA PHE A 17 2.99 9.12 -6.34
C PHE A 17 3.27 10.37 -7.17
N SER A 18 3.35 11.55 -6.55
CA SER A 18 3.81 12.76 -7.25
C SER A 18 5.24 12.61 -7.77
N GLY A 19 6.11 11.94 -7.00
CA GLY A 19 7.48 11.62 -7.43
C GLY A 19 7.51 10.66 -8.62
N LEU A 20 6.74 9.57 -8.56
CA LEU A 20 6.62 8.60 -9.66
C LEU A 20 6.12 9.26 -10.96
N TYR A 21 5.09 10.11 -10.85
CA TYR A 21 4.54 10.85 -11.97
C TYR A 21 5.58 11.79 -12.60
N ARG A 22 6.32 12.55 -11.79
CA ARG A 22 7.39 13.45 -12.28
C ARG A 22 8.55 12.71 -12.95
N ALA A 23 8.83 11.48 -12.50
CA ALA A 23 9.83 10.63 -13.11
C ALA A 23 9.36 9.97 -14.42
N GLY A 24 8.09 10.15 -14.82
CA GLY A 24 7.52 9.49 -16.00
C GLY A 24 7.36 7.99 -15.83
N TYR A 25 7.25 7.50 -14.58
CA TYR A 25 7.06 6.08 -14.31
C TYR A 25 5.63 5.66 -14.62
N ASP A 26 5.47 4.68 -15.52
CA ASP A 26 4.18 4.13 -15.97
C ASP A 26 4.10 2.60 -15.74
N GLY A 27 4.93 2.09 -14.81
CA GLY A 27 4.98 0.68 -14.47
C GLY A 27 4.02 0.29 -13.34
N PRO A 28 3.96 -1.01 -12.99
CA PRO A 28 3.09 -1.52 -11.94
C PRO A 28 3.57 -1.11 -10.54
N VAL A 29 2.62 -0.81 -9.65
CA VAL A 29 2.87 -0.68 -8.21
C VAL A 29 2.36 -1.95 -7.52
N ILE A 30 3.26 -2.67 -6.86
CA ILE A 30 2.95 -3.93 -6.19
C ILE A 30 2.83 -3.67 -4.69
N ILE A 31 1.79 -4.23 -4.08
CA ILE A 31 1.60 -4.21 -2.63
C ILE A 31 2.22 -5.48 -2.06
N GLU A 32 3.18 -5.32 -1.15
CA GLU A 32 3.74 -6.39 -0.33
C GLU A 32 3.56 -6.02 1.14
N HIS A 33 3.24 -6.99 2.02
CA HIS A 33 3.09 -6.68 3.45
C HIS A 33 3.58 -7.76 4.40
N GLU A 34 4.11 -7.30 5.53
CA GLU A 34 4.52 -8.10 6.69
C GLU A 34 3.87 -7.58 8.00
N ASP A 35 2.78 -6.80 7.89
CA ASP A 35 2.05 -6.30 9.05
C ASP A 35 1.38 -7.46 9.80
N ARG A 36 1.92 -7.78 10.99
CA ARG A 36 1.46 -8.88 11.85
C ARG A 36 -0.02 -8.78 12.25
N ARG A 37 -0.66 -7.62 12.12
CA ARG A 37 -2.12 -7.49 12.36
C ARG A 37 -2.95 -8.22 11.30
N PHE A 38 -2.38 -8.44 10.11
CA PHE A 38 -3.04 -9.04 8.96
C PHE A 38 -2.44 -10.41 8.59
N GLU A 39 -1.81 -11.11 9.55
CA GLU A 39 -1.23 -12.45 9.34
C GLU A 39 -2.07 -13.58 9.97
N GLY A 40 -1.73 -14.82 9.62
CA GLY A 40 -2.21 -16.04 10.28
C GLY A 40 -3.45 -16.71 9.65
N THR A 41 -4.39 -15.93 9.11
CA THR A 41 -5.53 -16.48 8.36
C THR A 41 -5.66 -15.84 6.99
N ASP A 42 -6.15 -16.59 6.01
CA ASP A 42 -6.40 -16.09 4.65
C ASP A 42 -7.32 -14.85 4.66
N GLU A 43 -8.35 -14.85 5.52
CA GLU A 43 -9.25 -13.71 5.69
C GLU A 43 -8.51 -12.45 6.19
N LYS A 44 -7.60 -12.60 7.16
CA LYS A 44 -6.80 -11.48 7.67
C LYS A 44 -5.86 -10.93 6.60
N VAL A 45 -5.20 -11.82 5.86
CA VAL A 45 -4.29 -11.46 4.77
C VAL A 45 -5.05 -10.70 3.68
N LYS A 46 -6.17 -11.25 3.21
CA LYS A 46 -7.04 -10.59 2.22
C LYS A 46 -7.52 -9.23 2.70
N ARG A 47 -7.95 -9.13 3.96
CA ARG A 47 -8.37 -7.85 4.55
C ARG A 47 -7.26 -6.80 4.55
N GLY A 48 -6.00 -7.21 4.79
CA GLY A 48 -4.84 -6.33 4.68
C GLY A 48 -4.70 -5.78 3.27
N PHE A 49 -4.70 -6.65 2.25
CA PHE A 49 -4.61 -6.22 0.86
C PHE A 49 -5.78 -5.34 0.41
N LEU A 50 -7.01 -5.63 0.83
CA LEU A 50 -8.17 -4.78 0.52
C LEU A 50 -8.03 -3.38 1.11
N LEU A 51 -7.57 -3.27 2.36
CA LEU A 51 -7.28 -1.99 2.99
C LEU A 51 -6.23 -1.22 2.19
N ALA A 52 -5.09 -1.85 1.87
CA ALA A 52 -4.03 -1.21 1.11
C ALA A 52 -4.49 -0.78 -0.29
N ARG A 53 -5.24 -1.64 -0.99
CA ARG A 53 -5.86 -1.32 -2.27
C ARG A 53 -6.72 -0.06 -2.14
N ASP A 54 -7.60 -0.01 -1.15
CA ASP A 54 -8.55 1.11 -1.02
C ASP A 54 -7.85 2.43 -0.67
N VAL A 55 -6.77 2.37 0.12
CA VAL A 55 -5.92 3.54 0.43
C VAL A 55 -5.16 4.04 -0.80
N LEU A 56 -4.65 3.13 -1.62
CA LEU A 56 -3.82 3.47 -2.79
C LEU A 56 -4.66 3.77 -4.04
N ARG A 57 -5.91 3.31 -4.09
CA ARG A 57 -6.84 3.46 -5.23
C ARG A 57 -6.95 4.89 -5.80
N PRO A 58 -6.89 5.98 -5.02
CA PRO A 58 -6.93 7.32 -5.59
C PRO A 58 -5.70 7.68 -6.45
N PHE A 59 -4.60 6.94 -6.32
CA PHE A 59 -3.32 7.24 -6.97
C PHE A 59 -2.99 6.31 -8.15
N VAL A 60 -3.68 5.17 -8.25
CA VAL A 60 -3.49 4.15 -9.29
C VAL A 60 -4.79 4.00 -10.09
N LYS A 61 -4.68 3.84 -11.41
CA LYS A 61 -5.85 3.59 -12.28
C LYS A 61 -6.22 2.12 -12.32
#